data_AF-A0A9P5MJM1-F1
#
_entry.id   AF-A0A9P5MJM1-F1
#
_cell.length_a   1.000
_cell.length_b   1.000
_cell.length_c   1.000
_cell.angle_alpha   90.00
_cell.angle_beta   90.00
_cell.angle_gamma   90.00
#
_symmetry.space_group_name_H-M   'P 1'
#
loop_
_entity.id
_entity.type
_entity.pdbx_description
1 polymer ?
#
loop_
_entity_poly.entity_id
_entity_poly.type
_entity_poly.pdbx_seq_one_letter_code
_entity_poly.pdbx_strand_id
1 'polypeptide(L)' 'AGRRKVNHGISAADNSLGSAFSSLVYTADGSCLLAGGNGKYVLIYGVRDAVVLKKL' A
#
# COMPACT_ATOMS: atom_id res chain seq x y z
N ALA A 1 26.33 1.00 -13.11
CA ALA A 1 24.97 1.47 -13.45
C ALA A 1 24.00 0.30 -13.33
N GLY A 2 23.18 0.29 -12.27
CA GLY A 2 22.38 -0.87 -11.85
C GLY A 2 21.12 -1.07 -12.69
N ARG A 3 21.05 -2.21 -13.40
CA ARG A 3 19.86 -2.71 -14.09
C ARG A 3 18.84 -3.22 -13.05
N ARG A 4 17.67 -2.58 -12.96
CA ARG A 4 16.52 -3.16 -12.25
C ARG A 4 15.91 -4.22 -13.17
N LYS A 5 16.11 -5.49 -12.80
CA LYS A 5 15.54 -6.65 -13.50
C LYS A 5 14.03 -6.61 -13.31
N VAL A 6 13.31 -6.29 -14.37
CA VAL A 6 11.84 -6.30 -14.46
C VAL A 6 11.33 -7.74 -14.46
N ASN A 7 11.41 -8.40 -13.31
CA ASN A 7 10.61 -9.57 -13.02
C ASN A 7 10.11 -9.42 -11.59
N HIS A 8 9.01 -8.69 -11.43
CA HIS A 8 8.33 -8.52 -10.15
C HIS A 8 6.97 -9.20 -10.25
N GLY A 9 7.00 -10.53 -10.29
CA GLY A 9 5.94 -11.33 -9.70
C GLY A 9 6.12 -11.28 -8.19
N ILE A 10 5.85 -10.13 -7.57
CA ILE A 10 5.89 -9.99 -6.12
C ILE A 10 4.63 -10.64 -5.58
N SER A 11 4.67 -11.97 -5.43
CA SER A 11 3.72 -12.69 -4.59
C SER A 11 3.89 -12.18 -3.18
N ALA A 12 3.10 -11.19 -2.79
CA ALA A 12 3.11 -10.65 -1.44
C ALA A 12 2.35 -11.56 -0.45
N ALA A 13 2.64 -12.86 -0.51
CA ALA A 13 1.95 -13.90 0.25
C ALA A 13 2.42 -13.99 1.70
N ASP A 14 3.68 -13.69 2.03
CA ASP A 14 4.18 -13.87 3.38
C ASP A 14 5.27 -12.85 3.72
N ASN A 15 4.89 -11.65 4.12
CA ASN A 15 5.82 -10.70 4.74
C ASN A 15 5.27 -10.25 6.09
N SER A 16 5.12 -11.23 7.00
CA SER A 16 4.68 -11.04 8.39
C SER A 16 5.65 -10.20 9.23
N LEU A 17 6.89 -9.98 8.75
CA LEU A 17 7.96 -9.30 9.49
C LEU A 17 8.45 -7.99 8.86
N GLY A 18 7.93 -7.58 7.70
CA GLY A 18 8.43 -6.39 6.98
C GLY A 18 7.49 -5.78 5.94
N SER A 19 6.19 -6.06 5.99
CA SER A 19 5.21 -5.43 5.10
C SER A 19 4.83 -4.04 5.61
N ALA A 20 5.66 -3.05 5.29
CA ALA A 20 5.29 -1.64 5.42
C ALA A 20 4.63 -1.14 4.13
N PHE A 21 3.67 -0.23 4.26
CA PHE A 21 3.19 0.57 3.13
C PHE A 21 4.33 1.48 2.66
N SER A 22 4.77 1.33 1.41
CA SER A 22 5.86 2.12 0.84
C SER A 22 5.36 3.41 0.20
N SER A 23 4.07 3.47 -0.12
CA SER A 23 3.46 4.55 -0.87
C SER A 23 2.13 4.92 -0.23
N LEU A 24 1.96 6.21 0.04
CA LEU A 24 0.76 6.80 0.61
C LEU A 24 0.30 7.93 -0.32
N VAL A 25 -0.99 7.99 -0.65
CA VAL A 25 -1.57 9.09 -1.43
C VAL A 25 -2.90 9.52 -0.85
N TYR A 26 -3.05 10.82 -0.67
CA TYR A 26 -4.31 11.42 -0.28
C TYR A 26 -5.19 11.66 -1.49
N THR A 27 -6.49 11.47 -1.33
CA THR A 27 -7.47 11.92 -2.30
C THR A 27 -7.47 13.46 -2.36
N ALA A 28 -7.85 14.05 -3.50
CA ALA A 28 -7.83 15.50 -3.70
C ALA A 28 -8.68 16.28 -2.69
N ASP A 29 -9.74 15.65 -2.18
CA ASP A 29 -10.63 16.18 -1.15
C ASP A 29 -10.11 15.95 0.29
N GLY A 30 -9.01 15.19 0.46
CA GLY A 30 -8.40 14.92 1.76
C GLY A 30 -9.20 13.98 2.67
N SER A 31 -10.33 13.44 2.21
CA SER A 31 -11.19 12.58 3.04
C SER A 31 -10.63 11.17 3.21
N CYS A 32 -9.89 10.67 2.22
CA CYS A 32 -9.34 9.32 2.24
C CYS A 32 -7.83 9.30 1.97
N LEU A 33 -7.17 8.27 2.50
CA LEU A 33 -5.77 7.96 2.32
C LEU A 33 -5.66 6.56 1.72
N LEU A 34 -5.07 6.45 0.54
CA LEU A 34 -4.76 5.17 -0.08
C LEU A 34 -3.33 4.77 0.31
N ALA A 35 -3.20 3.59 0.91
CA ALA A 35 -1.93 3.02 1.30
C ALA A 35 -1.65 1.74 0.50
N GLY A 36 -0.51 1.74 -0.19
CA GLY A 36 -0.02 0.62 -0.97
C GLY A 36 1.46 0.37 -0.71
N GLY A 37 1.92 -0.84 -0.98
CA GLY A 37 3.34 -1.15 -0.82
C GLY A 37 3.70 -2.55 -1.24
N ASN A 38 4.73 -3.09 -0.62
CA ASN A 38 5.23 -4.44 -0.92
C ASN A 38 4.36 -5.57 -0.32
N GLY A 39 3.17 -5.22 0.17
CA GLY A 39 2.16 -6.14 0.69
C GLY A 39 1.13 -6.50 -0.39
N LYS A 40 0.40 -7.60 -0.18
CA LYS A 40 -0.61 -8.10 -1.15
C LYS A 40 -1.83 -7.23 -1.27
N TYR A 41 -1.97 -6.29 -0.33
CA TYR A 41 -3.20 -5.57 -0.11
C TYR A 41 -2.99 -4.08 -0.33
N VAL A 42 -4.01 -3.46 -0.89
CA VAL A 42 -4.14 -2.01 -0.92
C VAL A 42 -5.25 -1.63 0.06
N LEU A 43 -4.94 -0.69 0.95
CA LEU A 43 -5.90 -0.23 1.96
C LEU A 43 -6.36 1.18 1.65
N ILE A 44 -7.67 1.40 1.76
CA ILE A 44 -8.27 2.74 1.76
C ILE A 44 -8.58 3.06 3.22
N TYR A 45 -8.05 4.18 3.70
CA TYR A 45 -8.27 4.71 5.04
C TYR A 45 -9.13 5.96 4.97
N GLY A 46 -10.03 6.12 5.93
CA GLY A 46 -10.74 7.38 6.18
C GLY A 46 -9.86 8.27 7.07
N VAL A 47 -9.59 9.50 6.63
CA VAL A 47 -8.65 10.40 7.32
C VAL A 47 -9.26 10.95 8.61
N ARG A 48 -10.58 11.21 8.63
CA ARG A 48 -11.28 11.75 9.80
C ARG A 48 -11.37 10.74 10.95
N ASP A 49 -11.75 9.52 10.61
CA ASP A 49 -12.03 8.46 11.59
C ASP A 49 -10.80 7.58 11.86
N ALA A 50 -9.72 7.75 11.08
CA ALA A 50 -8.50 6.95 11.13
C ALA A 50 -8.74 5.43 11.04
N VAL A 51 -9.81 5.01 10.35
CA VAL A 51 -10.19 3.61 10.16
C VAL A 51 -9.94 3.13 8.73
N VAL A 52 -9.72 1.82 8.59
CA VAL A 52 -9.68 1.16 7.27
C VAL A 52 -11.12 1.06 6.73
N LEU A 53 -11.37 1.70 5.60
CA LEU A 53 -12.64 1.64 4.89
C LEU A 53 -12.70 0.41 3.98
N LYS A 54 -11.58 0.04 3.36
CA LYS A 54 -11.56 -1.08 2.42
C LYS A 54 -10.18 -1.71 2.31
N LYS A 55 -10.17 -3.04 2.23
CA LYS A 55 -9.01 -3.87 1.90
C LYS A 55 -9.26 -4.50 0.53
N LEU A 56 -8.39 -4.15 -0.42
CA LEU A 56 -8.38 -4.68 -1.78
C LEU A 56 -7.27 -5.73 -1.91
#